data_AF-A0A7Y1Y5I1-F1
#
_entry.id   AF-A0A7Y1Y5I1-F1
#
_cell.length_a   1.000
_cell.length_b   1.000
_cell.length_c   1.000
_cell.angle_alpha   90.00
_cell.angle_beta   90.00
_cell.angle_gamma   90.00
#
_symmetry.space_group_name_H-M   'P 1'
#
loop_
_entity.id
_entity.type
_entity.pdbx_description
1 polymer ?
#
loop_
_entity_poly.entity_id
_entity_poly.type
_entity_poly.pdbx_seq_one_letter_code
_entity_poly.pdbx_strand_id
1 'polypeptide(L)'
;MAVERYMCPSCGTEVEVGSKCTGCPPEKKRRKLREKAAVARKKAWQQGQVYDGLGLPDDEFDYEGFVQREFGGKPHRQVGLKWYWWVTGAVLAGAMAVALFGGLW
;
A
#
# COMPACT_ATOMS: atom_id res chain seq x y z
N MET A 1 19.63 15.44 32.49
CA MET A 1 18.86 14.59 31.56
C MET A 1 19.80 14.22 30.43
N ALA A 2 19.97 12.93 30.14
CA ALA A 2 20.83 12.50 29.03
C ALA A 2 20.21 12.98 27.71
N VAL A 3 21.02 13.61 26.86
CA VAL A 3 20.56 14.03 25.53
C VAL A 3 20.49 12.80 24.66
N GLU A 4 19.29 12.40 24.24
CA GLU A 4 19.11 11.31 23.29
C GLU A 4 19.66 11.74 21.92
N ARG A 5 20.51 10.88 21.34
CA ARG A 5 21.15 11.09 20.03
C ARG A 5 20.70 10.00 19.06
N TYR A 6 20.55 10.35 17.79
CA TYR A 6 20.22 9.43 16.70
C TYR A 6 21.11 9.67 15.48
N MET A 7 21.35 8.63 14.70
CA MET A 7 22.03 8.74 13.40
C MET A 7 21.06 9.23 12.31
N CYS A 8 21.40 10.33 11.64
CA CYS A 8 20.59 10.86 10.56
C CYS A 8 20.62 9.94 9.32
N PRO A 9 19.50 9.38 8.84
CA PRO A 9 19.48 8.45 7.70
C PRO A 9 19.81 9.11 6.35
N SER A 10 19.93 10.44 6.30
CA SER A 10 20.25 11.18 5.07
C SER A 10 21.74 11.46 4.92
N CYS A 11 22.47 11.72 6.01
CA CYS A 11 23.89 12.11 5.97
C CYS A 11 24.80 11.34 6.92
N GLY A 12 24.26 10.45 7.76
CA GLY A 12 25.03 9.62 8.69
C GLY A 12 25.63 10.36 9.88
N THR A 13 25.33 11.64 10.08
CA THR A 13 25.81 12.42 11.22
C THR A 13 24.95 12.12 12.46
N GLU A 14 25.58 12.12 13.63
CA GLU A 14 24.87 12.00 14.91
C GLU A 14 24.20 13.33 15.28
N VAL A 15 22.90 13.28 15.55
CA VAL A 15 22.05 14.45 15.78
C VAL A 15 21.28 14.28 17.08
N GLU A 16 21.08 15.37 17.80
CA GLU A 16 20.30 15.38 19.05
C GLU A 16 18.80 15.35 18.73
N VAL A 17 18.05 14.50 19.44
CA VAL A 17 16.60 14.39 19.29
C VAL A 17 15.95 15.74 19.59
N GLY A 18 15.11 16.23 18.68
CA GLY A 18 14.47 17.55 18.75
C GLY A 18 15.23 18.70 18.07
N SER A 19 16.47 18.49 17.62
CA SER A 19 17.26 19.49 16.90
C SER A 19 17.26 19.26 15.37
N LYS A 20 17.55 20.31 14.60
CA LYS A 20 17.74 20.18 13.14
C LYS A 20 19.12 19.61 12.84
N CYS A 21 19.17 18.61 11.95
CA CYS A 21 20.41 18.02 11.48
C CYS A 21 21.33 19.07 10.82
N THR A 22 22.51 19.29 11.38
CA THR A 22 23.50 20.26 10.90
C THR A 22 24.19 19.84 9.59
N GLY A 23 24.30 18.54 9.33
CA GLY A 23 24.91 18.00 8.10
C GLY A 23 23.99 18.04 6.87
N CYS A 24 22.69 18.24 7.03
CA CYS A 24 21.74 18.25 5.91
C CYS A 24 21.46 19.68 5.42
N PRO A 25 21.38 19.94 4.10
CA PRO A 25 21.02 21.25 3.59
C PRO A 25 19.59 21.62 4.01
N PRO A 26 19.26 22.92 4.12
CA PRO A 26 17.94 23.36 4.53
C PRO A 26 16.87 22.85 3.56
N GLU A 27 15.68 22.58 4.08
CA GLU A 27 14.57 21.89 3.41
C GLU A 27 14.20 22.46 2.02
N LYS A 28 14.26 23.79 1.88
CA LYS A 28 14.01 24.48 0.60
C LYS A 28 15.03 24.09 -0.49
N LYS A 29 16.30 23.88 -0.12
CA LYS A 29 17.34 23.37 -1.03
C LYS A 29 17.16 21.86 -1.27
N ARG A 30 16.72 21.09 -0.27
CA ARG A 30 16.42 19.64 -0.40
C ARG A 30 15.30 19.36 -1.41
N ARG A 31 14.22 20.15 -1.42
CA ARG A 31 13.11 19.97 -2.38
C ARG A 31 13.59 20.12 -3.83
N LYS A 32 14.35 21.17 -4.11
CA LYS A 32 14.91 21.45 -5.44
C LYS A 32 15.92 20.38 -5.90
N LEU A 33 16.70 19.82 -4.97
CA LEU A 33 17.62 18.70 -5.23
C LEU A 33 16.87 17.37 -5.44
N ARG A 34 15.82 17.10 -4.65
CA ARG A 34 14.97 15.90 -4.79
C ARG A 34 14.24 15.88 -6.12
N GLU A 35 13.69 17.01 -6.55
CA GLU A 35 13.00 17.15 -7.83
C GLU A 35 13.93 16.87 -9.02
N LYS A 36 15.18 17.36 -8.96
CA LYS A 36 16.21 17.04 -9.98
C LYS A 36 16.70 15.58 -9.95
N ALA A 37 16.68 14.92 -8.79
CA ALA A 37 17.15 13.54 -8.63
C ALA A 37 16.03 12.48 -8.75
N ALA A 38 14.76 12.89 -8.74
CA ALA A 38 13.59 12.00 -8.75
C ALA A 38 13.43 11.21 -10.06
N VAL A 39 14.08 11.63 -11.13
CA VAL A 39 14.01 10.96 -12.45
C VAL A 39 14.89 9.70 -12.50
N ALA A 40 15.83 9.50 -11.55
CA ALA A 40 16.79 8.38 -11.63
C ALA A 40 17.08 7.63 -10.32
N ARG A 41 16.46 7.96 -9.18
CA ARG A 41 16.82 7.33 -7.89
C ARG A 41 15.79 6.28 -7.46
N LYS A 42 16.23 5.02 -7.40
CA LYS A 42 15.54 3.93 -6.68
C LYS A 42 15.10 4.43 -5.30
N LYS A 43 13.88 4.09 -4.88
CA LYS A 43 13.36 4.49 -3.55
C LYS A 43 14.32 3.98 -2.47
N ALA A 44 14.39 4.65 -1.33
CA ALA A 44 15.33 4.26 -0.26
C ALA A 44 15.15 2.81 0.24
N TRP A 45 13.95 2.24 0.06
CA TRP A 45 13.64 0.85 0.37
C TRP A 45 13.88 -0.13 -0.79
N GLN A 46 14.15 0.36 -2.00
CA GLN A 46 14.48 -0.48 -3.14
C GLN A 46 15.98 -0.80 -3.10
N GLN A 47 16.31 -1.91 -2.45
CA GLN A 47 17.66 -2.48 -2.47
C GLN A 47 17.95 -3.12 -3.84
N GLY A 48 19.23 -3.26 -4.19
CA GLY A 48 19.62 -3.97 -5.40
C GLY A 48 19.54 -5.46 -5.15
N GLN A 49 18.88 -6.21 -6.04
CA GLN A 49 18.58 -7.64 -5.86
C GLN A 49 19.79 -8.52 -5.53
N VAL A 50 21.01 -8.07 -5.87
CA VAL A 50 22.26 -8.82 -5.67
C VAL A 50 22.66 -8.97 -4.18
N TYR A 51 22.11 -8.16 -3.26
CA TYR A 51 22.59 -8.09 -1.87
C TYR A 51 21.49 -8.20 -0.81
N ASP A 52 20.34 -8.79 -1.11
CA ASP A 52 19.30 -8.93 -0.09
C ASP A 52 19.70 -9.93 1.01
N GLY A 53 20.71 -10.81 0.79
CA GLY A 53 21.27 -11.72 1.81
C GLY A 53 20.30 -12.76 2.37
N LEU A 54 19.02 -12.60 2.04
CA LEU A 54 18.02 -13.62 1.99
C LEU A 54 18.55 -14.64 0.99
N GLY A 55 18.83 -15.87 1.41
CA GLY A 55 19.17 -16.98 0.52
C GLY A 55 17.98 -17.40 -0.36
N LEU A 56 17.27 -16.42 -0.91
CA LEU A 56 16.24 -16.56 -1.90
C LEU A 56 16.94 -16.97 -3.21
N PRO A 57 16.40 -17.97 -3.92
CA PRO A 57 16.86 -18.29 -5.26
C PRO A 57 16.83 -17.04 -6.15
N ASP A 58 17.81 -16.92 -7.05
CA ASP A 58 17.86 -15.86 -8.08
C ASP A 58 16.75 -16.02 -9.15
N ASP A 59 15.98 -17.11 -9.09
CA ASP A 59 14.87 -17.38 -9.99
C ASP A 59 13.68 -16.45 -9.71
N GLU A 60 12.99 -16.03 -10.78
CA GLU A 60 11.79 -15.21 -10.67
C GLU A 60 10.70 -15.97 -9.89
N PHE A 61 10.27 -15.42 -8.76
CA PHE A 61 9.31 -16.07 -7.86
C PHE A 61 7.97 -16.29 -8.57
N ASP A 62 7.63 -17.57 -8.83
CA ASP A 62 6.34 -17.98 -9.39
C ASP A 62 5.21 -17.82 -8.35
N TYR A 63 4.68 -16.60 -8.28
CA TYR A 63 3.58 -16.24 -7.39
C TYR A 63 2.34 -17.13 -7.63
N GLU A 64 2.01 -17.39 -8.89
CA GLU A 64 0.84 -18.20 -9.25
C GLU A 64 1.00 -19.65 -8.80
N GLY A 65 2.17 -20.25 -9.04
CA GLY A 65 2.48 -21.61 -8.59
C GLY A 65 2.53 -21.73 -7.06
N PHE A 66 3.09 -20.73 -6.36
CA PHE A 66 3.06 -20.69 -4.89
C PHE A 66 1.63 -20.63 -4.36
N VAL A 67 0.81 -19.72 -4.91
CA VAL A 67 -0.59 -19.57 -4.50
C VAL A 67 -1.38 -20.86 -4.74
N GLN A 68 -1.16 -21.51 -5.89
CA GLN A 68 -1.81 -22.78 -6.20
C GLN A 68 -1.40 -23.93 -5.27
N ARG A 69 -0.11 -24.03 -4.92
CA ARG A 69 0.41 -25.06 -4.01
C ARG A 69 -0.03 -24.86 -2.56
N GLU A 70 0.07 -23.65 -2.05
CA GLU A 70 -0.14 -23.36 -0.62
C GLU A 70 -1.61 -23.07 -0.27
N PHE A 71 -2.30 -22.30 -1.11
CA PHE A 71 -3.67 -21.85 -0.82
C PHE A 71 -4.73 -22.68 -1.55
N GLY A 72 -4.31 -23.54 -2.48
CA GLY A 72 -5.19 -24.28 -3.37
C GLY A 72 -5.83 -23.33 -4.37
N GLY A 73 -5.55 -23.53 -5.66
CA GLY A 73 -5.95 -22.67 -6.78
C GLY A 73 -7.45 -22.50 -7.05
N LYS A 74 -8.28 -22.37 -6.02
CA LYS A 74 -9.66 -21.90 -6.15
C LYS A 74 -9.56 -20.38 -6.36
N PRO A 75 -9.73 -19.87 -7.59
CA PRO A 75 -9.83 -18.43 -7.78
C PRO A 75 -10.91 -17.91 -6.84
N HIS A 76 -10.74 -16.68 -6.32
CA HIS A 76 -11.77 -16.02 -5.53
C HIS A 76 -13.10 -16.24 -6.26
N ARG A 77 -14.00 -17.03 -5.65
CA ARG A 77 -15.23 -17.38 -6.32
C ARG A 77 -15.96 -16.05 -6.48
N GLN A 78 -16.19 -15.61 -7.72
CA GLN A 78 -17.01 -14.43 -7.96
C GLN A 78 -18.27 -14.60 -7.14
N VAL A 79 -18.45 -13.72 -6.15
CA VAL A 79 -19.53 -13.83 -5.18
C VAL A 79 -20.79 -13.37 -5.89
N GLY A 80 -21.32 -14.24 -6.76
CA GLY A 80 -22.55 -13.98 -7.49
C GLY A 80 -23.69 -13.85 -6.49
N LEU A 81 -24.45 -12.76 -6.58
CA LEU A 81 -25.69 -12.64 -5.83
C LEU A 81 -26.62 -13.80 -6.22
N LYS A 82 -26.97 -14.63 -5.23
CA LYS A 82 -27.90 -15.76 -5.44
C LYS A 82 -29.23 -15.22 -5.96
N TRP A 83 -29.89 -15.96 -6.86
CA TRP A 83 -31.09 -15.53 -7.58
C TRP A 83 -32.21 -14.99 -6.67
N TYR A 84 -32.36 -15.54 -5.45
CA TYR A 84 -33.37 -15.08 -4.51
C TYR A 84 -33.13 -13.64 -4.01
N TRP A 85 -31.88 -13.17 -3.97
CA TRP A 85 -31.60 -11.77 -3.62
C TRP A 85 -32.08 -10.79 -4.69
N TRP A 86 -32.08 -11.20 -5.96
CA TRP A 86 -32.72 -10.44 -7.03
C TRP A 86 -34.24 -10.37 -6.84
N VAL A 87 -34.87 -11.48 -6.44
CA VAL A 87 -36.32 -11.51 -6.15
C VAL A 87 -36.65 -10.61 -4.96
N THR A 88 -35.91 -10.71 -3.86
CA THR A 88 -36.11 -9.86 -2.68
C THR A 88 -35.98 -8.37 -3.04
N GLY A 89 -34.96 -8.01 -3.84
CA GLY A 89 -34.78 -6.64 -4.33
C GLY A 89 -35.95 -6.17 -5.19
N ALA A 90 -36.46 -7.01 -6.10
CA ALA A 90 -37.60 -6.69 -6.94
C ALA A 90 -38.89 -6.49 -6.12
N VAL A 91 -39.13 -7.34 -5.11
CA VAL A 91 -40.29 -7.23 -4.21
C VAL A 91 -40.24 -5.94 -3.40
N LEU A 92 -39.08 -5.61 -2.80
CA LEU A 92 -38.90 -4.38 -2.03
C LEU A 92 -39.07 -3.13 -2.91
N ALA A 93 -38.49 -3.14 -4.11
CA ALA A 93 -38.64 -2.05 -5.07
C ALA A 93 -40.10 -1.86 -5.50
N GLY A 94 -40.82 -2.97 -5.77
CA GLY A 94 -42.25 -2.95 -6.08
C GLY A 94 -43.08 -2.40 -4.92
N ALA A 95 -42.81 -2.85 -3.69
CA ALA A 95 -43.50 -2.35 -2.49
C ALA A 95 -43.28 -0.85 -2.28
N MET A 96 -42.05 -0.35 -2.47
CA MET A 96 -41.77 1.09 -2.44
C MET A 96 -42.51 1.84 -3.54
N ALA A 97 -42.52 1.34 -4.78
CA ALA A 97 -43.24 1.97 -5.88
C ALA A 97 -44.74 2.03 -5.60
N VAL A 98 -45.33 0.95 -5.09
CA VAL A 98 -46.74 0.93 -4.69
C VAL A 98 -47.01 1.92 -3.56
N ALA A 99 -46.14 2.02 -2.57
CA ALA A 99 -46.30 3.00 -1.48
C ALA A 99 -46.24 4.45 -2.01
N LEU A 100 -45.29 4.75 -2.88
CA LEU A 100 -45.05 6.09 -3.41
C LEU A 100 -46.08 6.54 -4.45
N PHE A 101 -46.51 5.64 -5.34
CA PHE A 101 -47.42 5.96 -6.45
C PHE A 101 -48.87 5.55 -6.20
N GLY A 102 -49.11 4.61 -5.29
CA GLY A 102 -50.45 4.14 -4.92
C GLY A 102 -51.15 4.99 -3.86
N GLY A 103 -50.54 6.10 -3.42
CA GLY A 103 -51.14 6.99 -2.42
C GLY A 103 -51.26 6.36 -1.03
N LEU A 104 -50.36 5.42 -0.69
CA LEU A 104 -50.28 4.82 0.64
C LEU A 104 -49.47 5.74 1.57
N TRP A 105 -49.93 6.98 1.69
CA TRP A 105 -49.49 7.97 2.67
C TRP A 105 -50.72 8.65 3.27
#